data_AF-A0A085FGB9-F1
#
_entry.id   AF-A0A085FGB9-F1
#
_cell.length_a   1.000
_cell.length_b   1.000
_cell.length_c   1.000
_cell.angle_alpha   90.00
_cell.angle_beta   90.00
_cell.angle_gamma   90.00
#
_symmetry.space_group_name_H-M   'P 1'
#
loop_
_entity.id
_entity.type
_entity.pdbx_description
1 polymer ?
#
loop_
_entity_poly.entity_id
_entity_poly.type
_entity_poly.pdbx_seq_one_letter_code
_entity_poly.pdbx_strand_id
1 'polypeptide(L)'
;MITTTLPRTLSLPSGRTIANLALGGFAGLGFWELFSAVPTAWFAEFPLEPPELVKSLFSHQLGLAISTPVAKLLHFLTGFLFYPLGYYALTRFVKSFGMPADGWIWGVITYFIALGFFAPLAGQAFLLTDVPRLSLMSLIGHATYGYLAAFVFEQLEASSMPVRFR
;
A
#
# COMPACT_ATOMS: atom_id res chain seq x y z
N MET A 1 30.79 29.57 9.98
CA MET A 1 29.68 29.72 9.02
C MET A 1 28.61 28.72 9.45
N ILE A 2 27.54 29.18 10.09
CA ILE A 2 26.45 28.32 10.58
C ILE A 2 25.45 28.22 9.42
N THR A 3 25.34 27.05 8.80
CA THR A 3 24.29 26.78 7.81
C THR A 3 22.99 26.62 8.57
N THR A 4 22.20 27.68 8.62
CA THR A 4 20.82 27.63 9.13
C THR A 4 19.99 26.80 8.14
N THR A 5 19.82 25.51 8.42
CA THR A 5 18.85 24.66 7.72
C THR A 5 17.46 25.21 8.05
N LEU A 6 16.87 25.95 7.11
CA LEU A 6 15.46 26.31 7.20
C LEU A 6 14.65 25.02 7.41
N PRO A 7 13.74 24.97 8.40
CA PRO A 7 12.90 23.80 8.58
C PRO A 7 12.11 23.59 7.28
N ARG A 8 12.13 22.36 6.74
CA ARG A 8 11.25 21.99 5.62
C ARG A 8 9.83 22.30 6.06
N THR A 9 9.23 23.31 5.45
CA THR A 9 7.81 23.61 5.63
C THR A 9 7.05 22.37 5.17
N LEU A 10 6.31 21.74 6.09
CA LEU A 10 5.37 20.65 5.81
C LEU A 10 4.23 21.20 4.94
N SER A 11 4.47 21.32 3.63
CA SER A 11 3.41 21.65 2.69
C SER A 11 2.54 20.41 2.50
N LEU A 12 1.24 20.56 2.77
CA LEU A 12 0.25 19.53 2.45
C LEU A 12 0.27 19.23 0.93
N PRO A 13 0.04 17.97 0.52
CA PRO A 13 -0.05 17.63 -0.88
C PRO A 13 -1.17 18.43 -1.54
N SER A 14 -0.92 18.91 -2.75
CA SER A 14 -1.95 19.59 -3.53
C SER A 14 -3.08 18.62 -3.91
N GLY A 15 -4.26 19.14 -4.25
CA GLY A 15 -5.36 18.30 -4.76
C GLY A 15 -4.97 17.48 -5.99
N ARG A 16 -4.07 18.02 -6.85
CA ARG A 16 -3.50 17.28 -7.98
C ARG A 16 -2.62 16.12 -7.52
N THR A 17 -1.72 16.37 -6.57
CA THR A 17 -0.86 15.33 -5.99
C THR A 17 -1.70 14.22 -5.37
N ILE A 18 -2.78 14.56 -4.66
CA ILE A 18 -3.72 13.56 -4.10
C ILE A 18 -4.38 12.74 -5.23
N ALA A 19 -4.82 13.38 -6.32
CA ALA A 19 -5.38 12.68 -7.46
C ALA A 19 -4.36 11.73 -8.12
N ASN A 20 -3.12 12.17 -8.31
CA ASN A 20 -2.04 11.35 -8.86
C ASN A 20 -1.71 10.15 -7.95
N LEU A 21 -1.69 10.36 -6.64
CA LEU A 21 -1.53 9.28 -5.65
C LEU A 21 -2.68 8.27 -5.72
N ALA A 22 -3.92 8.76 -5.82
CA ALA A 22 -5.09 7.90 -5.95
C ALA A 22 -5.06 7.07 -7.24
N LEU A 23 -4.63 7.66 -8.37
CA LEU A 23 -4.44 6.95 -9.64
C LEU A 23 -3.35 5.89 -9.55
N GLY A 24 -2.22 6.20 -8.90
CA GLY A 24 -1.18 5.21 -8.63
C GLY A 24 -1.70 4.07 -7.76
N GLY A 25 -2.37 4.40 -6.65
CA GLY A 25 -3.01 3.42 -5.79
C GLY A 25 -4.02 2.54 -6.53
N PHE A 26 -4.81 3.11 -7.43
CA PHE A 26 -5.77 2.37 -8.25
C PHE A 26 -5.08 1.39 -9.20
N ALA A 27 -3.96 1.78 -9.82
CA ALA A 27 -3.16 0.88 -10.66
C ALA A 27 -2.59 -0.29 -9.85
N GLY A 28 -2.02 -0.01 -8.67
CA GLY A 28 -1.55 -1.05 -7.75
C GLY A 28 -2.69 -1.97 -7.28
N LEU A 29 -3.83 -1.40 -6.88
CA LEU A 29 -5.00 -2.14 -6.40
C LEU A 29 -5.58 -3.03 -7.51
N GLY A 30 -5.67 -2.53 -8.74
CA GLY A 30 -6.14 -3.32 -9.88
C GLY A 30 -5.27 -4.57 -10.12
N PHE A 31 -3.95 -4.42 -10.01
CA PHE A 31 -3.04 -5.58 -10.01
C PHE A 31 -3.32 -6.52 -8.83
N TRP A 32 -3.44 -5.97 -7.62
CA TRP A 32 -3.64 -6.75 -6.40
C TRP A 32 -4.89 -7.61 -6.47
N GLU A 33 -6.03 -7.08 -6.92
CA GLU A 33 -7.29 -7.83 -7.00
C GLU A 33 -7.18 -9.05 -7.92
N LEU A 34 -6.50 -8.92 -9.06
CA LEU A 34 -6.26 -10.06 -9.95
C LEU A 34 -5.26 -11.04 -9.32
N PHE A 35 -4.16 -10.53 -8.77
CA PHE A 35 -3.05 -11.33 -8.25
C PHE A 35 -3.44 -12.15 -7.01
N SER A 36 -4.17 -11.53 -6.07
CA SER A 36 -4.63 -12.15 -4.82
C SER A 36 -5.66 -13.26 -5.07
N ALA A 37 -6.45 -13.14 -6.14
CA ALA A 37 -7.44 -14.14 -6.50
C ALA A 37 -6.84 -15.30 -7.31
N VAL A 38 -6.22 -15.02 -8.47
CA VAL A 38 -5.95 -16.05 -9.48
C VAL A 38 -4.55 -16.66 -9.34
N PRO A 39 -3.44 -15.91 -9.54
CA PRO A 39 -2.08 -16.46 -9.33
C PRO A 39 -1.88 -17.06 -7.95
N THR A 40 -2.42 -16.42 -6.91
CA THR A 40 -2.25 -16.88 -5.53
C THR A 40 -2.98 -18.20 -5.31
N ALA A 41 -4.21 -18.37 -5.78
CA ALA A 41 -4.93 -19.64 -5.67
C ALA A 41 -4.21 -20.78 -6.42
N TRP A 42 -3.63 -20.51 -7.59
CA TRP A 42 -2.87 -21.54 -8.33
C TRP A 42 -1.59 -21.97 -7.62
N PHE A 43 -0.88 -21.05 -6.96
CA PHE A 43 0.41 -21.34 -6.34
C PHE A 43 0.32 -21.77 -4.87
N ALA A 44 -0.58 -21.14 -4.11
CA ALA A 44 -0.75 -21.32 -2.68
C ALA A 44 -2.01 -22.11 -2.30
N GLU A 45 -2.71 -22.69 -3.29
CA GLU A 45 -3.93 -23.51 -3.16
C GLU A 45 -5.18 -22.77 -2.67
N PHE A 46 -5.01 -21.54 -2.16
CA PHE A 46 -6.08 -20.66 -1.69
C PHE A 46 -5.81 -19.22 -2.15
N PRO A 47 -6.86 -18.41 -2.41
CA PRO A 47 -6.69 -16.99 -2.67
C PRO A 47 -6.26 -16.25 -1.40
N LEU A 48 -5.65 -15.08 -1.57
CA LEU A 48 -5.56 -14.09 -0.50
C LEU A 48 -6.89 -13.34 -0.44
N GLU A 49 -7.55 -13.35 0.73
CA GLU A 49 -8.85 -12.72 0.92
C GLU A 49 -8.76 -11.51 1.87
N PRO A 50 -8.32 -10.33 1.37
CA PRO A 50 -8.27 -9.11 2.20
C PRO A 50 -9.58 -8.78 2.93
N PRO A 51 -10.78 -8.95 2.32
CA PRO A 51 -12.03 -8.68 3.04
C PRO A 51 -12.23 -9.56 4.28
N GLU A 52 -11.75 -10.80 4.27
CA GLU A 52 -11.86 -11.69 5.43
C GLU A 52 -10.88 -11.28 6.54
N LEU A 53 -9.68 -10.80 6.19
CA LEU A 53 -8.78 -10.18 7.18
C LEU A 53 -9.45 -8.96 7.84
N VAL A 54 -10.08 -8.07 7.06
CA VAL A 54 -10.76 -6.89 7.60
C VAL A 54 -11.94 -7.30 8.49
N LYS A 55 -12.76 -8.27 8.08
CA LYS A 55 -13.85 -8.80 8.92
C LYS A 55 -13.33 -9.38 10.22
N SER A 56 -12.28 -10.20 10.15
CA SER A 56 -11.68 -10.83 11.32
C SER A 56 -11.09 -9.79 12.27
N LEU A 57 -10.44 -8.74 11.74
CA LEU A 57 -9.93 -7.63 12.53
C LEU A 57 -11.04 -6.91 13.32
N PHE A 58 -12.16 -6.55 12.66
CA PHE A 58 -13.28 -5.89 13.34
C PHE A 58 -13.95 -6.81 14.38
N SER A 59 -14.07 -8.10 14.08
CA SER A 59 -14.59 -9.09 15.02
C SER A 59 -13.70 -9.22 16.26
N HIS A 60 -12.39 -9.43 16.07
CA HIS A 60 -11.43 -9.63 17.16
C HIS A 60 -11.20 -8.39 18.01
N GLN A 61 -11.16 -7.20 17.40
CA GLN A 61 -10.82 -5.97 18.12
C GLN A 61 -12.04 -5.25 18.70
N LEU A 62 -13.20 -5.35 18.04
CA LEU A 62 -14.39 -4.57 18.38
C LEU A 62 -15.63 -5.42 18.67
N GLY A 63 -15.58 -6.74 18.45
CA GLY A 63 -16.76 -7.60 18.55
C GLY A 63 -17.80 -7.31 17.45
N LEU A 64 -17.41 -6.67 16.35
CA LEU A 64 -18.32 -6.24 15.29
C LEU A 64 -18.26 -7.17 14.07
N ALA A 65 -19.41 -7.71 13.70
CA ALA A 65 -19.58 -8.41 12.42
C ALA A 65 -19.96 -7.40 11.32
N ILE A 66 -19.01 -7.08 10.44
CA ILE A 66 -19.24 -6.21 9.29
C ILE A 66 -19.53 -7.03 8.02
N SER A 67 -20.32 -6.46 7.12
CA SER A 67 -20.68 -7.12 5.86
C SER A 67 -19.51 -7.14 4.87
N THR A 68 -19.50 -8.13 3.97
CA THR A 68 -18.46 -8.24 2.92
C THR A 68 -18.34 -6.99 2.04
N PRO A 69 -19.43 -6.30 1.62
CA PRO A 69 -19.30 -5.04 0.89
C PRO A 69 -18.56 -3.95 1.67
N VAL A 70 -18.81 -3.83 2.98
CA VAL A 70 -18.12 -2.86 3.84
C VAL A 70 -16.65 -3.22 3.97
N ALA A 71 -16.33 -4.49 4.21
CA ALA A 71 -14.94 -4.96 4.29
C ALA A 71 -14.16 -4.72 2.98
N LYS A 72 -14.79 -4.99 1.83
CA LYS A 72 -14.23 -4.68 0.50
C LYS A 72 -14.00 -3.19 0.31
N LEU A 73 -14.97 -2.35 0.67
CA LEU A 73 -14.82 -0.89 0.60
C LEU A 73 -13.65 -0.39 1.45
N LEU A 74 -13.52 -0.88 2.69
CA LEU A 74 -12.41 -0.50 3.58
C LEU A 74 -11.05 -0.94 3.02
N HIS A 75 -10.98 -2.16 2.47
CA HIS A 75 -9.78 -2.64 1.78
C HIS A 75 -9.44 -1.77 0.56
N PHE A 76 -10.42 -1.43 -0.28
CA PHE A 76 -10.21 -0.57 -1.43
C PHE A 76 -9.71 0.81 -1.02
N LEU A 77 -10.36 1.47 -0.05
CA LEU A 77 -9.91 2.77 0.47
C LEU A 77 -8.47 2.70 1.01
N THR A 78 -8.12 1.59 1.67
CA THR A 78 -6.75 1.35 2.13
C THR A 78 -5.78 1.26 0.95
N GLY A 79 -6.11 0.45 -0.05
CA GLY A 79 -5.26 0.19 -1.21
C GLY A 79 -5.12 1.36 -2.18
N PHE A 80 -6.19 2.06 -2.56
CA PHE A 80 -6.05 3.13 -3.56
C PHE A 80 -5.79 4.52 -2.95
N LEU A 81 -6.10 4.74 -1.67
CA LEU A 81 -5.97 6.07 -1.05
C LEU A 81 -4.95 6.10 0.10
N PHE A 82 -5.15 5.31 1.16
CA PHE A 82 -4.32 5.44 2.36
C PHE A 82 -2.88 4.97 2.16
N TYR A 83 -2.66 3.86 1.45
CA TYR A 83 -1.32 3.39 1.17
C TYR A 83 -0.51 4.36 0.28
N PRO A 84 -1.04 4.92 -0.82
CA PRO A 84 -0.32 5.96 -1.57
C PRO A 84 -0.02 7.21 -0.73
N LEU A 85 -0.93 7.63 0.15
CA LEU A 85 -0.65 8.73 1.07
C LEU A 85 0.50 8.39 2.04
N GLY A 86 0.55 7.15 2.52
CA GLY A 86 1.67 6.64 3.32
C GLY A 86 3.00 6.66 2.56
N TYR A 87 2.99 6.22 1.29
CA TYR A 87 4.14 6.32 0.39
C TYR A 87 4.63 7.78 0.24
N TYR A 88 3.70 8.71 0.01
CA TYR A 88 4.03 10.12 -0.11
C TYR A 88 4.65 10.67 1.18
N ALA A 89 4.05 10.37 2.33
CA ALA A 89 4.57 10.80 3.62
C ALA A 89 5.98 10.27 3.88
N LEU A 90 6.21 8.99 3.59
CA LEU A 90 7.53 8.36 3.74
C LEU A 90 8.57 9.04 2.85
N THR A 91 8.29 9.17 1.55
CA THR A 91 9.27 9.66 0.58
C THR A 91 9.51 11.16 0.63
N ARG A 92 8.50 11.96 0.99
CA ARG A 92 8.59 13.43 1.02
C ARG A 92 8.97 13.99 2.39
N PHE A 93 8.60 13.31 3.48
CA PHE A 93 8.84 13.82 4.84
C PHE A 93 9.90 13.04 5.62
N VAL A 94 10.14 11.77 5.29
CA VAL A 94 11.14 10.95 5.99
C VAL A 94 12.40 10.81 5.12
N LYS A 95 12.34 9.98 4.09
CA LYS A 95 13.48 9.71 3.20
C LYS A 95 13.00 9.06 1.90
N SER A 96 13.53 9.56 0.80
CA SER A 96 13.47 8.89 -0.51
C SER A 96 14.85 8.34 -0.86
N PHE A 97 14.86 7.14 -1.42
CA PHE A 97 16.00 6.43 -2.01
C PHE A 97 15.94 6.46 -3.55
N GLY A 98 14.84 6.96 -4.11
CA GLY A 98 14.58 7.03 -5.55
C GLY A 98 13.91 5.76 -6.09
N MET A 99 13.29 5.88 -7.26
CA MET A 99 12.73 4.73 -7.97
C MET A 99 13.84 3.87 -8.59
N PRO A 100 13.72 2.54 -8.57
CA PRO A 100 12.56 1.75 -8.14
C PRO A 100 12.52 1.40 -6.64
N ALA A 101 13.57 1.74 -5.88
CA ALA A 101 13.73 1.32 -4.48
C ALA A 101 12.59 1.81 -3.58
N ASP A 102 12.15 3.06 -3.73
CA ASP A 102 11.07 3.62 -2.90
C ASP A 102 9.76 2.82 -3.01
N GLY A 103 9.38 2.43 -4.24
CA GLY A 103 8.18 1.62 -4.46
C GLY A 103 8.29 0.22 -3.88
N TRP A 104 9.45 -0.43 -4.03
CA TRP A 104 9.70 -1.75 -3.46
C TRP A 104 9.69 -1.73 -1.93
N ILE A 105 10.41 -0.78 -1.31
CA ILE A 105 10.44 -0.60 0.15
C ILE A 105 9.03 -0.37 0.68
N TRP A 106 8.26 0.50 0.01
CA TRP A 106 6.87 0.75 0.40
C TRP A 106 6.02 -0.50 0.29
N GLY A 107 6.17 -1.28 -0.78
CA GLY A 107 5.49 -2.58 -0.91
C GLY A 107 5.78 -3.51 0.26
N VAL A 108 7.06 -3.69 0.62
CA VAL A 108 7.46 -4.51 1.80
C VAL A 108 6.87 -3.96 3.10
N ILE A 109 6.80 -2.63 3.27
CA ILE A 109 6.15 -2.01 4.42
C ILE A 109 4.66 -2.37 4.45
N THR A 110 3.94 -2.27 3.34
CA THR A 110 2.51 -2.62 3.29
C THR A 110 2.26 -4.10 3.57
N TYR A 111 3.15 -5.00 3.14
CA TYR A 111 3.15 -6.41 3.52
C TYR A 111 3.29 -6.59 5.03
N PHE A 112 4.26 -5.90 5.65
CA PHE A 112 4.45 -5.95 7.09
C PHE A 112 3.27 -5.36 7.87
N ILE A 113 2.66 -4.28 7.38
CA ILE A 113 1.44 -3.72 7.97
C ILE A 113 0.30 -4.75 7.89
N ALA A 114 0.09 -5.38 6.74
CA ALA A 114 -0.99 -6.34 6.55
C ALA A 114 -0.80 -7.60 7.39
N LEU A 115 0.34 -8.29 7.26
CA LEU A 115 0.54 -9.60 7.88
C LEU A 115 1.37 -9.57 9.16
N GLY A 116 2.24 -8.58 9.32
CA GLY A 116 3.06 -8.42 10.53
C GLY A 116 2.28 -7.74 11.66
N PHE A 117 1.33 -6.87 11.31
CA PHE A 117 0.55 -6.10 12.29
C PHE A 117 -0.93 -6.50 12.30
N PHE A 118 -1.66 -6.40 11.18
CA PHE A 118 -3.10 -6.66 11.19
C PHE A 118 -3.47 -8.13 11.31
N ALA A 119 -2.74 -9.06 10.70
CA ALA A 119 -3.03 -10.49 10.84
C ALA A 119 -3.02 -10.96 12.32
N PRO A 120 -2.00 -10.66 13.15
CA PRO A 120 -2.04 -10.93 14.59
C PRO A 120 -3.25 -10.31 15.31
N LEU A 121 -3.57 -9.05 15.02
CA LEU A 121 -4.74 -8.38 15.60
C LEU A 121 -6.06 -9.01 15.15
N ALA A 122 -6.07 -9.65 14.00
CA ALA A 122 -7.20 -10.40 13.45
C ALA A 122 -7.21 -11.87 13.89
N GLY A 123 -6.36 -12.28 14.84
CA GLY A 123 -6.31 -13.65 15.36
C GLY A 123 -5.56 -14.65 14.48
N GLN A 124 -4.86 -14.19 13.44
CA GLN A 124 -4.04 -15.03 12.56
C GLN A 124 -2.56 -15.04 13.02
N ALA A 125 -1.77 -16.00 12.53
CA ALA A 125 -0.35 -16.06 12.85
C ALA A 125 0.41 -14.84 12.27
N PHE A 126 1.44 -14.38 13.00
CA PHE A 126 2.36 -13.35 12.51
C PHE A 126 2.94 -13.74 11.16
N LEU A 127 2.86 -12.86 10.18
CA LEU A 127 3.28 -13.09 8.79
C LEU A 127 2.67 -14.36 8.15
N LEU A 128 1.55 -14.89 8.67
CA LEU A 128 0.98 -16.17 8.23
C LEU A 128 2.03 -17.31 8.23
N THR A 129 2.85 -17.40 9.27
CA THR A 129 3.93 -18.40 9.38
C THR A 129 3.44 -19.85 9.34
N ASP A 130 2.17 -20.07 9.65
CA ASP A 130 1.46 -21.34 9.55
C ASP A 130 1.09 -21.72 8.10
N VAL A 131 1.02 -20.73 7.18
CA VAL A 131 0.77 -20.94 5.74
C VAL A 131 1.81 -20.19 4.89
N PRO A 132 3.08 -20.63 4.89
CA PRO A 132 4.20 -19.86 4.34
C PRO A 132 4.10 -19.56 2.83
N ARG A 133 3.38 -20.38 2.06
CA ARG A 133 3.14 -20.09 0.63
C ARG A 133 2.25 -18.85 0.45
N LEU A 134 1.20 -18.69 1.27
CA LEU A 134 0.37 -17.48 1.25
C LEU A 134 1.14 -16.25 1.72
N SER A 135 2.00 -16.41 2.73
CA SER A 135 2.91 -15.35 3.18
C SER A 135 3.81 -14.85 2.04
N LEU A 136 4.45 -15.78 1.32
CA LEU A 136 5.28 -15.45 0.16
C LEU A 136 4.48 -14.77 -0.95
N MET A 137 3.31 -15.30 -1.29
CA MET A 137 2.45 -14.67 -2.31
C MET A 137 2.03 -13.27 -1.90
N SER A 138 1.69 -13.06 -0.62
CA SER A 138 1.38 -11.73 -0.08
C SER A 138 2.54 -10.77 -0.24
N LEU A 139 3.77 -11.20 0.10
CA LEU A 139 4.97 -10.39 -0.09
C LEU A 139 5.16 -9.98 -1.55
N ILE A 140 5.04 -10.93 -2.49
CA ILE A 140 5.15 -10.64 -3.93
C ILE A 140 4.07 -9.65 -4.35
N GLY A 141 2.81 -9.91 -3.97
CA GLY A 141 1.67 -9.05 -4.30
C GLY A 141 1.86 -7.62 -3.81
N HIS A 142 2.29 -7.45 -2.56
CA HIS A 142 2.50 -6.15 -1.93
C HIS A 142 3.71 -5.42 -2.51
N ALA A 143 4.81 -6.14 -2.79
CA ALA A 143 5.99 -5.57 -3.44
C ALA A 143 5.65 -5.02 -4.84
N THR A 144 4.91 -5.79 -5.64
CA THR A 144 4.47 -5.36 -6.97
C THR A 144 3.43 -4.24 -6.89
N TYR A 145 2.47 -4.32 -5.96
CA TYR A 145 1.52 -3.25 -5.68
C TYR A 145 2.25 -1.93 -5.36
N GLY A 146 3.21 -1.96 -4.43
CA GLY A 146 3.95 -0.77 -3.99
C GLY A 146 4.78 -0.16 -5.11
N TYR A 147 5.44 -1.01 -5.90
CA TYR A 147 6.16 -0.59 -7.10
C TYR A 147 5.23 0.10 -8.12
N LEU A 148 4.11 -0.51 -8.49
CA LEU A 148 3.19 0.04 -9.48
C LEU A 148 2.56 1.36 -9.01
N ALA A 149 2.12 1.40 -7.75
CA ALA A 149 1.52 2.59 -7.17
C ALA A 149 2.49 3.77 -7.17
N ALA A 150 3.72 3.53 -6.72
CA ALA A 150 4.78 4.54 -6.74
C ALA A 150 5.16 4.95 -8.17
N PHE A 151 5.34 3.98 -9.07
CA PHE A 151 5.75 4.24 -10.45
C PHE A 151 4.75 5.13 -11.18
N VAL A 152 3.46 4.79 -11.13
CA VAL A 152 2.41 5.57 -11.79
C VAL A 152 2.32 6.98 -11.19
N PHE A 153 2.35 7.09 -9.86
CA PHE A 153 2.35 8.39 -9.19
C PHE A 153 3.53 9.27 -9.63
N GLU A 154 4.76 8.76 -9.55
CA GLU A 154 5.97 9.54 -9.86
C GLU A 154 5.99 9.98 -11.34
N GLN A 155 5.47 9.15 -12.26
CA GLN A 155 5.34 9.53 -13.67
C GLN A 155 4.31 10.65 -13.91
N LEU A 156 3.16 10.58 -13.24
CA LEU A 156 2.12 11.61 -13.33
C LEU A 156 2.60 12.92 -12.70
N GLU A 157 3.32 12.84 -11.58
CA GLU A 157 3.85 14.01 -10.90
C GLU A 157 4.96 14.69 -11.73
N ALA A 158 5.86 13.90 -12.35
CA ALA A 158 6.89 14.43 -13.24
C ALA A 158 6.31 15.11 -14.48
N SER A 159 5.28 14.51 -15.08
CA SER A 159 4.57 15.07 -16.25
C SER A 159 3.79 16.35 -15.94
N SER A 160 3.51 16.60 -14.66
CA SER A 160 2.76 17.76 -14.18
C SER A 160 3.64 18.98 -13.92
N MET A 161 4.97 18.86 -13.99
CA MET A 161 5.88 19.98 -13.81
C MET A 161 5.99 20.84 -15.09
N PRO A 162 5.87 22.18 -15.00
CA PRO A 162 6.03 23.04 -16.16
C PRO A 162 7.46 22.92 -16.73
N VAL A 163 7.56 22.78 -18.04
CA VAL A 163 8.83 22.86 -18.78
C VAL A 163 9.47 24.21 -18.48
N ARG A 164 10.54 24.23 -17.67
CA ARG A 164 11.39 25.41 -17.55
C ARG A 164 12.23 25.50 -18.82
N PHE A 165 11.78 26.33 -19.77
CA PHE A 165 12.67 26.80 -20.85
C PHE A 165 13.88 27.47 -20.19
N ARG A 166 15.07 26.95 -20.48
CA ARG A 166 16.36 27.56 -20.13
C ARG A 166 16.74 28.55 -21.21
#